data_AF-A0A3D0UU26-F1
#
_entry.id   AF-A0A3D0UU26-F1
#
_cell.length_a   1.000
_cell.length_b   1.000
_cell.length_c   1.000
_cell.angle_alpha   90.00
_cell.angle_beta   90.00
_cell.angle_gamma   90.00
#
_symmetry.space_group_name_H-M   'P 1'
#
loop_
_entity.id
_entity.type
_entity.pdbx_description
1 polymer ?
#
loop_
_entity_poly.entity_id
_entity_poly.type
_entity_poly.pdbx_seq_one_letter_code
_entity_poly.pdbx_strand_id
1 'polypeptide(L)'
;MKAKPAIDSVEHLIKTHKLNKRSQKRKIVMMSPSQEVFCQRVAHDWSTMKHIIFVCARYEGIDSRFEHYMKEKYSKHFIKVSLGQFVTLGGEFPAMVMTESVVRLIPGVIKEEASWKNESYSLEYNMTNIEHPQYTKPEDVYGYKVPEILLSGHHKNIEKWKKENMGKVSL
;
A
#
# COMPACT_ATOMS: atom_id res chain seq x y z
N MET A 1 -21.37 4.16 -13.61
CA MET A 1 -20.76 5.35 -14.24
C MET A 1 -20.60 5.13 -15.76
N LYS A 2 -20.79 6.17 -16.59
CA LYS A 2 -20.65 6.08 -18.05
C LYS A 2 -19.18 5.92 -18.47
N ALA A 3 -18.90 5.12 -19.51
CA ALA A 3 -17.53 4.88 -19.99
C ALA A 3 -16.87 6.16 -20.53
N LYS A 4 -17.52 6.88 -21.43
CA LYS A 4 -16.92 8.03 -22.14
C LYS A 4 -16.36 9.10 -21.18
N PRO A 5 -17.12 9.63 -20.20
CA PRO A 5 -16.56 10.61 -19.26
C PRO A 5 -15.37 10.09 -18.45
N ALA A 6 -15.39 8.82 -18.05
CA ALA A 6 -14.28 8.21 -17.32
C ALA A 6 -13.02 8.06 -18.20
N ILE A 7 -13.19 7.60 -19.45
CA ILE A 7 -12.10 7.52 -20.43
C ILE A 7 -11.52 8.91 -20.68
N ASP A 8 -12.38 9.89 -21.02
CA ASP A 8 -11.97 11.25 -21.33
C ASP A 8 -11.20 11.90 -20.17
N SER A 9 -11.57 11.61 -18.92
CA SER A 9 -10.88 12.11 -17.73
C SER A 9 -9.45 11.57 -17.62
N VAL A 10 -9.27 10.26 -17.81
CA VAL A 10 -7.93 9.63 -17.78
C VAL A 10 -7.07 10.13 -18.94
N GLU A 11 -7.63 10.20 -20.15
CA GLU A 11 -6.94 10.75 -21.32
C GLU A 11 -6.53 12.21 -21.12
N HIS A 12 -7.41 13.01 -20.52
CA HIS A 12 -7.14 14.40 -20.21
C HIS A 12 -5.96 14.51 -19.24
N LEU A 13 -5.94 13.76 -18.13
CA LEU A 13 -4.80 13.76 -17.20
C LEU A 13 -3.49 13.37 -17.88
N ILE A 14 -3.52 12.35 -18.73
CA ILE A 14 -2.35 11.90 -19.49
C ILE A 14 -1.84 13.00 -20.43
N LYS A 15 -2.74 13.68 -21.14
CA LYS A 15 -2.39 14.78 -22.05
C LYS A 15 -1.86 16.00 -21.30
N THR A 16 -2.59 16.46 -20.28
CA THR A 16 -2.29 17.66 -19.51
C THR A 16 -0.94 17.56 -18.80
N HIS A 17 -0.64 16.41 -18.19
CA HIS A 17 0.65 16.19 -17.53
C HIS A 17 1.74 15.65 -18.46
N LYS A 18 1.49 15.61 -19.78
CA LYS A 18 2.43 15.11 -20.80
C LYS A 18 3.03 13.75 -20.42
N LEU A 19 2.20 12.85 -19.88
CA LEU A 19 2.64 11.54 -19.42
C LEU A 19 3.05 10.69 -20.62
N ASN A 20 4.34 10.69 -20.93
CA ASN A 20 4.90 10.02 -22.11
C ASN A 20 4.41 8.57 -22.18
N LYS A 21 3.83 8.18 -23.33
CA LYS A 21 3.36 6.81 -23.58
C LYS A 21 4.47 5.76 -23.42
N ARG A 22 5.74 6.15 -23.60
CA ARG A 22 6.92 5.29 -23.43
C ARG A 22 7.46 5.24 -22.00
N SER A 23 7.02 6.12 -21.10
CA SER A 23 7.46 6.09 -19.70
C SER A 23 6.89 4.85 -19.01
N GLN A 24 7.76 3.98 -18.51
CA GLN A 24 7.35 2.79 -17.75
C GLN A 24 6.99 3.13 -16.29
N LYS A 25 7.30 4.33 -15.81
CA LYS A 25 7.09 4.73 -14.41
C LYS A 25 5.70 5.34 -14.16
N ARG A 26 4.65 4.71 -14.69
CA ARG A 26 3.27 5.12 -14.41
C ARG A 26 2.32 3.94 -14.22
N LYS A 27 1.25 4.16 -13.45
CA LYS A 27 0.14 3.21 -13.31
C LYS A 27 -1.21 3.91 -13.45
N ILE A 28 -2.17 3.20 -14.03
CA ILE A 28 -3.60 3.54 -14.02
C ILE A 28 -4.26 2.43 -13.22
N VAL A 29 -4.72 2.75 -12.01
CA VAL A 29 -5.24 1.79 -11.04
C VAL A 29 -6.74 1.98 -10.96
N MET A 30 -7.50 0.95 -11.34
CA MET A 30 -8.94 0.91 -11.11
C MET A 30 -9.22 0.13 -9.84
N MET A 31 -9.77 0.80 -8.83
CA MET A 31 -10.12 0.15 -7.58
C MET A 31 -11.45 -0.58 -7.76
N SER A 32 -11.42 -1.89 -7.56
CA SER A 32 -12.55 -2.78 -7.71
C SER A 32 -12.20 -4.11 -7.05
N PRO A 33 -13.17 -4.87 -6.53
CA PRO A 33 -12.94 -6.28 -6.23
C PRO A 33 -12.31 -6.98 -7.44
N SER A 34 -11.19 -7.66 -7.21
CA SER A 34 -10.36 -8.32 -8.23
C SER A 34 -9.43 -9.35 -7.61
N GLN A 35 -8.83 -10.18 -8.45
CA GLN A 35 -7.82 -11.18 -8.04
C GLN A 35 -6.55 -10.51 -7.50
N GLU A 36 -6.16 -9.37 -8.08
CA GLU A 36 -5.05 -8.57 -7.58
C GLU A 36 -5.46 -7.86 -6.30
N VAL A 37 -4.83 -8.20 -5.18
CA VAL A 37 -5.04 -7.57 -3.87
C VAL A 37 -3.83 -6.71 -3.54
N PHE A 38 -4.06 -5.47 -3.13
CA PHE A 38 -3.00 -4.56 -2.71
C PHE A 38 -2.32 -5.08 -1.44
N CYS A 39 -0.99 -5.07 -1.42
CA CYS A 39 -0.17 -5.50 -0.29
C CYS A 39 1.10 -4.64 -0.19
N GLN A 40 1.87 -4.81 0.90
CA GLN A 40 3.05 -4.00 1.15
C GLN A 40 4.12 -4.12 0.04
N ARG A 41 4.22 -5.28 -0.61
CA ARG A 41 5.10 -5.45 -1.79
C ARG A 41 4.69 -4.54 -2.94
N VAL A 42 3.39 -4.48 -3.23
CA VAL A 42 2.84 -3.59 -4.26
C VAL A 42 3.10 -2.13 -3.89
N ALA A 43 2.98 -1.77 -2.60
CA ALA A 43 3.31 -0.43 -2.12
C ALA A 43 4.79 -0.07 -2.39
N HIS A 44 5.73 -0.96 -2.07
CA HIS A 44 7.15 -0.77 -2.39
C HIS A 44 7.38 -0.58 -3.89
N ASP A 45 6.81 -1.45 -4.73
CA ASP A 45 6.95 -1.34 -6.18
C ASP A 45 6.43 0.01 -6.69
N TRP A 46 5.26 0.42 -6.18
CA TRP A 46 4.59 1.65 -6.59
C TRP A 46 5.25 2.92 -6.05
N SER A 47 6.00 2.85 -4.95
CA SER A 47 6.78 3.99 -4.41
C SER A 47 7.84 4.51 -5.40
N THR A 48 8.26 3.68 -6.35
CA THR A 48 9.22 4.05 -7.40
C THR A 48 8.58 4.68 -8.63
N MET A 49 7.24 4.66 -8.73
CA MET A 49 6.49 5.21 -9.84
C MET A 49 6.53 6.74 -9.79
N LYS A 50 6.53 7.38 -10.96
CA LYS A 50 6.47 8.84 -11.07
C LYS A 50 5.04 9.36 -11.07
N HIS A 51 4.10 8.56 -11.57
CA HIS A 51 2.70 8.92 -11.66
C HIS A 51 1.79 7.72 -11.40
N ILE A 52 0.80 7.89 -10.55
CA ILE A 52 -0.26 6.90 -10.34
C ILE A 52 -1.60 7.64 -10.54
N ILE A 53 -2.44 7.11 -11.42
CA ILE A 53 -3.79 7.61 -11.65
C ILE A 53 -4.75 6.62 -11.02
N PHE A 54 -5.44 7.04 -9.96
CA PHE A 54 -6.49 6.25 -9.33
C PHE A 54 -7.85 6.52 -9.98
N VAL A 55 -8.56 5.47 -10.34
CA VAL A 55 -9.89 5.53 -10.96
C VAL A 55 -10.91 5.06 -9.92
N CYS A 56 -11.51 6.03 -9.22
CA CYS A 56 -12.51 5.80 -8.19
C CYS A 56 -13.89 5.56 -8.82
N ALA A 57 -14.28 4.30 -8.96
CA ALA A 57 -15.63 3.94 -9.34
C ALA A 57 -16.62 4.23 -8.19
N ARG A 58 -17.86 4.60 -8.55
CA ARG A 58 -19.02 4.81 -7.66
C ARG A 58 -20.22 4.06 -8.20
N TYR A 59 -21.28 3.95 -7.39
CA TYR A 59 -22.49 3.18 -7.70
C TYR A 59 -22.12 1.70 -7.92
N GLU A 60 -22.76 1.00 -8.85
CA GLU A 60 -22.43 -0.37 -9.26
C GLU A 60 -21.10 -0.50 -10.03
N GLY A 61 -20.37 0.60 -10.25
CA GLY A 61 -19.08 0.59 -10.93
C GLY A 61 -19.05 1.45 -12.20
N ILE A 62 -18.13 1.13 -13.11
CA ILE A 62 -17.95 1.81 -14.41
C ILE A 62 -18.36 0.84 -15.51
N ASP A 63 -19.05 1.34 -16.54
CA ASP A 63 -19.35 0.60 -17.76
C ASP A 63 -18.11 -0.16 -18.29
N SER A 64 -18.25 -1.47 -18.54
CA SER A 64 -17.14 -2.38 -18.85
C SER A 64 -16.31 -1.99 -20.06
N ARG A 65 -16.84 -1.17 -20.98
CA ARG A 65 -16.07 -0.64 -22.11
C ARG A 65 -14.89 0.23 -21.67
N PHE A 66 -14.97 0.84 -20.48
CA PHE A 66 -13.82 1.51 -19.86
C PHE A 66 -12.65 0.55 -19.65
N GLU A 67 -12.91 -0.63 -19.05
CA GLU A 67 -11.88 -1.63 -18.77
C GLU A 67 -11.28 -2.16 -20.09
N HIS A 68 -12.10 -2.42 -21.11
CA HIS A 68 -11.62 -2.84 -22.44
C HIS A 68 -10.70 -1.79 -23.06
N TYR A 69 -11.13 -0.52 -23.08
CA TYR A 69 -10.32 0.58 -23.62
C TYR A 69 -8.99 0.74 -22.90
N MET A 70 -9.00 0.69 -21.56
CA MET A 70 -7.79 0.83 -20.76
C MET A 70 -6.83 -0.34 -20.96
N LYS A 71 -7.33 -1.58 -21.05
CA LYS A 71 -6.50 -2.76 -21.36
C LYS A 71 -5.90 -2.69 -22.76
N GLU A 72 -6.67 -2.30 -23.76
CA GLU A 72 -6.19 -2.20 -25.15
C GLU A 72 -5.10 -1.12 -25.29
N LYS A 73 -5.37 0.08 -24.78
CA LYS A 73 -4.51 1.24 -24.98
C LYS A 73 -3.35 1.35 -23.98
N TYR A 74 -3.53 0.81 -22.77
CA TYR A 74 -2.62 0.95 -21.64
C TYR A 74 -2.28 -0.38 -20.97
N SER A 75 -2.24 -1.49 -21.71
CA SER A 75 -2.00 -2.86 -21.19
C SER A 75 -0.87 -2.99 -20.16
N LYS A 76 0.24 -2.26 -20.32
CA LYS A 76 1.40 -2.30 -19.39
C LYS A 76 1.23 -1.40 -18.15
N HIS A 77 0.30 -0.45 -18.20
CA HIS A 77 0.11 0.59 -17.18
C HIS A 77 -1.20 0.42 -16.41
N PHE A 78 -2.21 -0.22 -17.00
CA PHE A 78 -3.53 -0.43 -16.39
C PHE A 78 -3.55 -1.68 -15.52
N ILE A 79 -4.15 -1.56 -14.34
CA ILE A 79 -4.41 -2.68 -13.43
C ILE A 79 -5.71 -2.44 -12.67
N LYS A 80 -6.44 -3.52 -12.41
CA LYS A 80 -7.58 -3.54 -11.50
C LYS A 80 -7.12 -4.12 -10.17
N VAL A 81 -7.34 -3.41 -9.06
CA VAL A 81 -6.80 -3.78 -7.74
C VAL A 81 -7.88 -3.69 -6.67
N SER A 82 -7.93 -4.73 -5.83
CA SER A 82 -8.77 -4.81 -4.64
C SER A 82 -8.00 -4.40 -3.39
N LEU A 83 -8.68 -3.77 -2.44
CA LEU A 83 -8.12 -3.55 -1.10
C LEU A 83 -8.26 -4.80 -0.21
N GLY A 84 -9.19 -5.70 -0.53
CA GLY A 84 -9.43 -6.92 0.25
C GLY A 84 -10.78 -7.56 -0.07
N GLN A 85 -11.16 -8.57 0.72
CA GLN A 85 -12.41 -9.31 0.57
C GLN A 85 -13.58 -8.60 1.28
N PHE A 86 -13.88 -7.38 0.84
CA PHE A 86 -14.99 -6.58 1.34
C PHE A 86 -15.41 -5.54 0.29
N VAL A 87 -16.55 -4.88 0.51
CA VAL A 87 -17.12 -3.89 -0.42
C VAL A 87 -17.16 -2.52 0.26
N THR A 88 -16.90 -1.47 -0.53
CA THR A 88 -17.01 -0.06 -0.11
C THR A 88 -17.95 0.68 -1.06
N LEU A 89 -18.48 1.83 -0.63
CA LEU A 89 -19.39 2.66 -1.46
C LEU A 89 -18.73 3.24 -2.72
N GLY A 90 -17.40 3.25 -2.78
CA GLY A 90 -16.63 3.81 -3.88
C GLY A 90 -15.14 3.63 -3.69
N GLY A 91 -14.38 3.88 -4.76
CA GLY A 91 -12.94 3.67 -4.78
C GLY A 91 -12.11 4.68 -3.99
N GLU A 92 -12.70 5.72 -3.41
CA GLU A 92 -11.97 6.80 -2.74
C GLU A 92 -11.20 6.35 -1.51
N PHE A 93 -11.81 5.57 -0.61
CA PHE A 93 -11.10 5.02 0.55
C PHE A 93 -9.98 4.06 0.14
N PRO A 94 -10.22 3.09 -0.78
CA PRO A 94 -9.14 2.31 -1.38
C PRO A 94 -7.99 3.15 -1.95
N ALA A 95 -8.28 4.21 -2.71
CA ALA A 95 -7.24 5.10 -3.23
C ALA A 95 -6.46 5.82 -2.11
N MET A 96 -7.15 6.31 -1.07
CA MET A 96 -6.49 6.98 0.06
C MET A 96 -5.55 6.04 0.81
N VAL A 97 -6.01 4.81 1.10
CA VAL A 97 -5.19 3.79 1.78
C VAL A 97 -3.97 3.43 0.94
N MET A 98 -4.16 3.12 -0.34
CA MET A 98 -3.05 2.81 -1.25
C MET A 98 -2.07 3.99 -1.38
N THR A 99 -2.59 5.22 -1.44
CA THR A 99 -1.76 6.43 -1.51
C THR A 99 -0.91 6.58 -0.27
N GLU A 100 -1.49 6.44 0.93
CA GLU A 100 -0.75 6.55 2.20
C GLU A 100 0.37 5.50 2.28
N SER A 101 0.04 4.24 2.00
CA SER A 101 1.02 3.14 2.06
C SER A 101 2.16 3.28 1.04
N VAL A 102 1.89 3.87 -0.13
CA VAL A 102 2.92 4.15 -1.14
C VAL A 102 3.76 5.38 -0.77
N VAL A 103 3.11 6.48 -0.36
CA VAL A 103 3.79 7.76 -0.12
C VAL A 103 4.75 7.68 1.06
N ARG A 104 4.40 6.95 2.12
CA ARG A 104 5.28 6.79 3.29
C ARG A 104 6.64 6.15 2.97
N LEU A 105 6.72 5.38 1.88
CA LEU A 105 7.93 4.72 1.39
C LEU A 105 8.81 5.64 0.51
N ILE A 106 8.34 6.83 0.15
CA ILE A 106 9.11 7.79 -0.64
C ILE A 106 10.21 8.40 0.25
N PRO A 107 11.49 8.43 -0.22
CA PRO A 107 12.59 9.02 0.55
C PRO A 107 12.28 10.45 1.02
N GLY A 108 12.46 10.69 2.31
CA GLY A 108 12.23 11.98 2.96
C GLY A 108 10.83 12.18 3.56
N VAL A 109 9.86 11.28 3.32
CA VAL A 109 8.55 11.35 3.98
C VAL A 109 8.63 10.88 5.43
N ILE A 110 9.16 9.68 5.66
CA ILE A 110 9.56 9.22 6.99
C ILE A 110 11.03 9.58 7.21
N LYS A 111 11.33 10.33 8.26
CA LYS A 111 12.70 10.80 8.58
C LYS A 111 13.66 9.66 8.92
N GLU A 112 13.18 8.71 9.73
CA GLU A 112 13.97 7.57 10.19
C GLU A 112 13.79 6.38 9.25
N GLU A 113 14.73 6.17 8.32
CA GLU A 113 14.65 5.06 7.35
C GLU A 113 14.53 3.68 8.02
N ALA A 114 15.13 3.52 9.21
CA ALA A 114 15.02 2.29 9.98
C ALA A 114 13.56 1.95 10.35
N SER A 115 12.69 2.95 10.44
CA SER A 115 11.30 2.80 10.87
C SER A 115 10.46 1.96 9.92
N TRP A 116 10.68 2.03 8.60
CA TRP A 116 9.95 1.21 7.63
C TRP A 116 10.74 0.00 7.14
N LYS A 117 12.03 -0.11 7.49
CA LYS A 117 12.84 -1.31 7.19
C LYS A 117 12.54 -2.46 8.16
N ASN A 118 12.25 -2.15 9.42
CA ASN A 118 12.08 -3.14 10.49
C ASN A 118 10.61 -3.33 10.93
N GLU A 119 9.65 -2.88 10.10
CA GLU A 119 8.23 -2.96 10.40
C GLU A 119 7.58 -4.28 9.95
N SER A 120 6.30 -4.44 10.26
CA SER A 120 5.50 -5.56 9.78
C SER A 120 5.46 -5.59 8.25
N TYR A 121 5.53 -6.79 7.65
CA TYR A 121 5.60 -6.97 6.20
C TYR A 121 6.83 -6.31 5.55
N SER A 122 7.98 -6.38 6.20
CA SER A 122 9.24 -5.85 5.67
C SER A 122 9.79 -6.67 4.49
N LEU A 123 10.67 -6.04 3.71
CA LEU A 123 11.44 -6.71 2.65
C LEU A 123 12.37 -7.80 3.19
N GLU A 124 12.98 -7.60 4.37
CA GLU A 124 13.92 -8.55 4.99
C GLU A 124 13.30 -9.93 5.21
N TYR A 125 12.04 -9.96 5.65
CA TYR A 125 11.30 -11.19 5.94
C TYR A 125 10.32 -11.58 4.83
N ASN A 126 10.57 -11.13 3.59
CA ASN A 126 9.76 -11.46 2.43
C ASN A 126 8.25 -11.17 2.60
N MET A 127 7.90 -10.09 3.31
CA MET A 127 6.52 -9.69 3.61
C MET A 127 5.76 -10.66 4.52
N THR A 128 6.45 -11.46 5.34
CA THR A 128 5.79 -12.47 6.20
C THR A 128 5.87 -12.17 7.69
N ASN A 129 6.68 -11.20 8.12
CA ASN A 129 6.82 -10.86 9.53
C ASN A 129 5.71 -9.96 10.04
N ILE A 130 5.39 -10.08 11.33
CA ILE A 130 4.63 -9.10 12.11
C ILE A 130 5.53 -8.61 13.23
N GLU A 131 5.55 -7.31 13.48
CA GLU A 131 6.37 -6.70 14.53
C GLU A 131 6.14 -7.33 15.89
N HIS A 132 7.19 -7.29 16.70
CA HIS A 132 7.10 -7.61 18.10
C HIS A 132 6.23 -6.59 18.84
N PRO A 133 5.61 -6.96 19.97
CA PRO A 133 4.86 -6.03 20.79
C PRO A 133 5.71 -4.84 21.23
N GLN A 134 5.15 -3.64 21.08
CA GLN A 134 5.79 -2.38 21.51
C GLN A 134 5.29 -2.00 22.90
N TYR A 135 6.20 -1.49 23.73
CA TYR A 135 5.91 -1.00 25.07
C TYR A 135 6.43 0.42 25.23
N THR A 136 5.71 1.24 25.98
CA THR A 136 6.12 2.59 26.36
C THR A 136 5.69 2.86 27.80
N LYS A 137 6.08 4.02 28.33
CA LYS A 137 5.71 4.44 29.68
C LYS A 137 4.18 4.62 29.81
N PRO A 138 3.60 4.38 31.01
CA PRO A 138 4.25 3.90 32.24
C PRO A 138 4.55 2.39 32.22
N GLU A 139 5.43 1.92 33.11
CA GLU A 139 5.89 0.51 33.15
C GLU A 139 4.80 -0.49 33.58
N ASP A 140 3.78 -0.02 34.29
CA ASP A 140 2.65 -0.83 34.74
C ASP A 140 1.35 -0.10 34.37
N VAL A 141 0.55 -0.73 33.52
CA VAL A 141 -0.79 -0.26 33.16
C VAL A 141 -1.78 -1.31 33.66
N TYR A 142 -2.50 -1.01 34.74
CA TYR A 142 -3.52 -1.90 35.33
C TYR A 142 -3.03 -3.31 35.70
N GLY A 143 -1.78 -3.47 36.12
CA GLY A 143 -1.16 -4.75 36.44
C GLY A 143 -0.49 -5.43 35.23
N TYR A 144 -0.64 -4.88 34.02
CA TYR A 144 0.07 -5.34 32.82
C TYR A 144 1.43 -4.65 32.75
N LYS A 145 2.46 -5.36 33.21
CA LYS A 145 3.83 -4.85 33.28
C LYS A 145 4.59 -5.00 31.98
N VAL A 146 5.48 -4.05 31.71
CA VAL A 146 6.50 -4.18 30.65
C VAL A 146 7.42 -5.37 30.99
N PRO A 147 7.74 -6.26 30.02
CA PRO A 147 8.68 -7.34 30.24
C PRO A 147 10.02 -6.83 30.79
N GLU A 148 10.51 -7.42 31.89
CA GLU A 148 11.74 -6.97 32.57
C GLU A 148 12.96 -6.88 31.65
N ILE A 149 13.04 -7.78 30.66
CA ILE A 149 14.10 -7.78 29.65
C ILE A 149 14.18 -6.48 28.84
N LEU A 150 13.03 -5.82 28.61
CA LEU A 150 12.95 -4.54 27.91
C LEU A 150 13.36 -3.36 28.80
N LEU A 151 13.31 -3.53 30.13
CA LEU A 151 13.76 -2.54 31.12
C LEU A 151 15.25 -2.66 31.43
N SER A 152 15.89 -3.78 31.05
CA SER A 152 17.26 -4.11 31.42
C SER A 152 18.36 -3.23 30.79
N GLY A 153 18.05 -2.48 29.73
CA GLY A 153 19.04 -1.74 28.94
C GLY A 153 20.03 -2.62 28.15
N HIS A 154 19.92 -3.95 28.23
CA HIS A 154 20.82 -4.87 27.51
C HIS A 154 20.41 -5.02 26.05
N HIS A 155 20.93 -4.15 25.17
CA HIS A 155 20.59 -4.10 23.74
C HIS A 155 20.60 -5.47 23.05
N LYS A 156 21.62 -6.32 23.26
CA LYS A 156 21.67 -7.66 22.63
C LYS A 156 20.51 -8.57 23.07
N ASN A 157 20.15 -8.54 24.35
CA ASN A 157 19.07 -9.35 24.88
C ASN A 157 17.71 -8.84 24.43
N ILE A 158 17.56 -7.52 24.33
CA ILE A 158 16.36 -6.87 23.78
C ILE A 158 16.18 -7.27 22.31
N GLU A 159 17.22 -7.19 21.48
CA GLU A 159 17.12 -7.59 20.07
C GLU A 159 16.81 -9.08 19.90
N LYS A 160 17.37 -9.94 20.76
CA LYS A 160 17.01 -11.37 20.80
C LYS A 160 15.53 -11.55 21.14
N TRP A 161 15.05 -10.90 22.19
CA TRP A 161 13.65 -10.95 22.61
C TRP A 161 12.70 -10.48 21.49
N LYS A 162 13.04 -9.38 20.80
CA LYS A 162 12.25 -8.86 19.68
C LYS A 162 12.10 -9.87 18.54
N LYS A 163 13.18 -10.59 18.20
CA LYS A 163 13.14 -11.62 17.15
C LYS A 163 12.32 -12.83 17.57
N GLU A 164 12.44 -13.25 18.82
CA GLU A 164 11.68 -14.39 19.39
C GLU A 164 10.18 -14.09 19.51
N ASN A 165 9.80 -12.82 19.69
CA ASN A 165 8.42 -12.38 19.82
C ASN A 165 7.86 -11.75 18.53
N MET A 166 8.56 -11.90 17.41
CA MET A 166 8.08 -11.49 16.10
C MET A 166 7.05 -12.50 15.59
N GLY A 167 5.89 -12.02 15.13
CA GLY A 167 4.86 -12.87 14.54
C GLY A 167 5.19 -13.25 13.09
N LYS A 168 4.44 -14.22 12.56
CA LYS A 168 4.47 -14.57 11.13
C LYS A 168 3.06 -14.74 10.60
N VAL A 169 2.83 -14.27 9.37
CA VAL A 169 1.59 -14.58 8.64
C VAL A 169 1.78 -15.84 7.80
N SER A 170 0.77 -16.69 7.79
CA SER A 170 0.64 -17.74 6.77
C SER A 170 0.09 -17.11 5.50
N LEU A 171 0.84 -17.22 4.40
CA LEU A 171 0.38 -16.86 3.06
C LEU A 171 -0.57 -17.93 2.52
#